data_AF-A0A059Q055-F1
#
_entry.id   AF-A0A059Q055-F1
#
_cell.length_a   1.000
_cell.length_b   1.000
_cell.length_c   1.000
_cell.angle_alpha   90.00
_cell.angle_beta   90.00
_cell.angle_gamma   90.00
#
_symmetry.space_group_name_H-M   'P 1'
#
loop_
_entity.id
_entity.type
_entity.pdbx_description
1 polymer ?
#
loop_
_entity_poly.entity_id
_entity_poly.type
_entity_poly.pdbx_seq_one_letter_code
_entity_poly.pdbx_strand_id
1 'polypeptide(L)'
;MRTISCSSLRGNVGGNSPKCRDLVLGHGGLFLLLLQLNEHANLSMLRNATWTLSNFCRGKPQPNFDQVKPALPALQCLIHSQDEEVLTDACWTRLVNF
;
A
#
# COMPACT_ATOMS: atom_id res chain seq x y z
N MET A 1 3.88 -20.15 10.48
CA MET A 1 3.57 -19.24 9.36
C MET A 1 2.83 -18.04 9.93
N ARG A 2 3.51 -16.91 10.13
CA ARG A 2 2.86 -15.71 10.66
C ARG A 2 2.21 -14.97 9.48
N THR A 3 0.89 -14.99 9.43
CA THR A 3 0.08 -14.10 8.61
C THR A 3 0.48 -12.66 8.94
N ILE A 4 1.06 -11.95 7.97
CA ILE A 4 1.30 -10.51 8.08
C ILE A 4 -0.06 -9.85 7.94
N SER A 5 -0.78 -9.71 9.07
CA SER A 5 -2.02 -8.97 9.11
C SER A 5 -1.73 -7.49 8.84
N CYS A 6 -2.60 -6.83 8.05
CA CYS A 6 -2.51 -5.42 7.66
C CYS A 6 -2.31 -4.47 8.87
N SER A 7 -2.76 -4.89 10.06
CA SER A 7 -2.54 -4.21 11.35
C SER A 7 -1.07 -4.09 11.77
N SER A 8 -0.18 -5.00 11.34
CA SER A 8 1.26 -4.96 11.68
C SER A 8 2.07 -3.99 10.81
N LEU A 9 1.55 -3.56 9.66
CA LEU A 9 2.21 -2.57 8.80
C LEU A 9 2.06 -1.14 9.33
N ARG A 10 0.98 -0.89 10.08
CA ARG A 10 0.65 0.40 10.71
C ARG A 10 1.57 0.78 11.87
N GLY A 11 2.22 -0.20 12.52
CA GLY A 11 2.80 -0.01 13.86
C GLY A 11 4.31 -0.15 14.01
N ASN A 12 5.04 -0.91 13.19
CA ASN A 12 6.43 -1.23 13.58
C ASN A 12 7.47 -1.49 12.46
N VAL A 13 7.10 -1.51 11.17
CA VAL A 13 8.08 -1.88 10.12
C VAL A 13 8.07 -0.96 8.89
N GLY A 14 6.98 -0.24 8.57
CA GLY A 14 6.89 0.49 7.29
C GLY A 14 7.29 1.97 7.31
N GLY A 15 7.33 2.62 8.47
CA GLY A 15 7.27 4.10 8.53
C GLY A 15 8.60 4.87 8.52
N ASN A 16 9.68 4.31 9.09
CA ASN A 16 10.85 5.14 9.46
C ASN A 16 12.16 4.82 8.73
N SER A 17 12.21 3.81 7.86
CA SER A 17 13.43 3.55 7.08
C SER A 17 13.10 3.02 5.68
N PRO A 18 13.63 3.66 4.61
CA PRO A 18 13.55 3.13 3.24
C PRO A 18 13.98 1.67 3.13
N LYS A 19 14.92 1.23 3.98
CA LYS A 19 15.40 -0.17 4.03
C LYS A 19 14.30 -1.16 4.40
N CYS A 20 13.45 -0.85 5.37
CA CYS A 20 12.37 -1.76 5.77
C CYS A 20 11.28 -1.85 4.71
N ARG A 21 10.96 -0.73 4.05
CA ARG A 21 10.06 -0.69 2.89
C ARG A 21 10.59 -1.60 1.78
N ASP A 22 11.85 -1.43 1.39
CA ASP A 22 12.46 -2.20 0.30
C ASP A 22 12.57 -3.69 0.63
N LEU A 23 12.80 -4.05 1.90
CA LEU A 23 12.73 -5.44 2.37
C LEU A 23 11.32 -6.01 2.21
N VAL A 24 10.28 -5.31 2.63
CA VAL A 24 8.89 -5.79 2.51
C VAL A 24 8.48 -5.89 1.03
N LEU A 25 8.85 -4.91 0.21
CA LEU A 25 8.62 -4.97 -1.25
C LEU A 25 9.38 -6.14 -1.89
N GLY A 26 10.64 -6.36 -1.50
CA GLY A 26 11.47 -7.47 -1.98
C GLY A 26 10.94 -8.86 -1.60
N HIS A 27 10.20 -8.98 -0.50
CA HIS A 27 9.53 -10.22 -0.09
C HIS A 27 8.11 -10.37 -0.66
N GLY A 28 7.70 -9.53 -1.61
CA GLY A 28 6.36 -9.61 -2.21
C GLY A 28 5.25 -9.07 -1.32
N GLY A 29 5.57 -8.21 -0.34
CA GLY A 29 4.58 -7.60 0.56
C GLY A 29 3.51 -6.78 -0.18
N LEU A 30 3.83 -6.22 -1.34
CA LEU A 30 2.83 -5.56 -2.19
C LEU A 30 1.77 -6.54 -2.69
N PHE A 31 2.17 -7.72 -3.15
CA PHE A 31 1.23 -8.72 -3.65
C PHE A 31 0.25 -9.20 -2.56
N LEU A 32 0.77 -9.43 -1.34
CA LEU A 32 -0.06 -9.78 -0.19
C LEU A 32 -1.07 -8.67 0.16
N LEU A 33 -0.68 -7.41 0.01
CA LEU A 33 -1.57 -6.28 0.21
C LEU A 33 -2.67 -6.20 -0.86
N LEU A 34 -2.32 -6.39 -2.12
CA LEU A 34 -3.27 -6.40 -3.23
C LEU A 34 -4.31 -7.52 -3.09
N LEU A 35 -3.92 -8.68 -2.56
CA LEU A 35 -4.85 -9.78 -2.29
C LEU A 35 -5.92 -9.40 -1.24
N GLN A 36 -5.61 -8.46 -0.34
CA GLN A 36 -6.56 -7.97 0.67
C GLN A 36 -7.52 -6.91 0.10
N LEU A 37 -7.22 -6.34 -1.08
CA LEU A 37 -8.09 -5.41 -1.80
C LEU A 37 -9.06 -6.19 -2.69
N ASN A 38 -9.95 -6.97 -2.06
CA ASN A 38 -11.01 -7.71 -2.74
C ASN A 38 -12.38 -7.06 -2.51
N GLU A 39 -13.38 -7.43 -3.31
CA GLU A 39 -14.77 -6.94 -3.21
C GLU A 39 -15.41 -7.21 -1.84
N HIS A 40 -14.92 -8.23 -1.11
CA HIS A 40 -15.36 -8.59 0.23
C HIS A 40 -14.62 -7.85 1.36
N ALA A 41 -13.69 -6.95 1.04
CA ALA A 41 -12.92 -6.23 2.06
C ALA A 41 -13.81 -5.23 2.80
N ASN A 42 -13.83 -5.34 4.13
CA ASN A 42 -14.51 -4.35 4.97
C ASN A 42 -13.86 -2.97 4.81
N LEU A 43 -14.63 -1.90 4.99
CA LEU A 43 -14.17 -0.51 4.85
C LEU A 43 -12.92 -0.19 5.70
N SER A 44 -12.83 -0.74 6.91
CA SER A 44 -11.64 -0.63 7.76
C SER A 44 -10.39 -1.30 7.15
N MET A 45 -10.56 -2.43 6.46
CA MET A 45 -9.46 -3.09 5.76
C MET A 45 -9.02 -2.30 4.53
N LEU A 46 -9.97 -1.75 3.75
CA LEU A 46 -9.70 -0.90 2.60
C LEU A 46 -8.88 0.34 3.00
N ARG A 47 -9.27 1.04 4.06
CA ARG A 47 -8.52 2.19 4.59
C ARG A 47 -7.10 1.79 5.01
N ASN A 48 -6.95 0.71 5.78
CA ASN A 48 -5.62 0.24 6.21
C ASN A 48 -4.74 -0.19 5.04
N ALA A 49 -5.30 -0.86 4.04
CA ALA A 49 -4.57 -1.31 2.86
C ALA A 49 -4.14 -0.12 2.01
N THR A 50 -5.03 0.84 1.77
CA THR A 50 -4.73 2.06 1.00
C THR A 50 -3.67 2.92 1.67
N TRP A 51 -3.77 3.12 2.99
CA TRP A 51 -2.74 3.80 3.78
C TRP A 51 -1.37 3.10 3.72
N THR A 52 -1.36 1.77 3.76
CA THR A 52 -0.11 1.01 3.65
C THR A 52 0.48 1.12 2.25
N LEU A 53 -0.37 1.11 1.23
CA LEU A 53 0.04 1.33 -0.17
C LEU A 53 0.69 2.70 -0.35
N SER A 54 0.11 3.75 0.24
CA SER A 54 0.67 5.10 0.18
C SER A 54 2.06 5.17 0.80
N ASN A 55 2.28 4.44 1.91
CA ASN A 55 3.59 4.32 2.54
C ASN A 55 4.61 3.52 1.71
N PHE A 56 4.17 2.45 1.04
CA PHE A 56 5.05 1.71 0.11
C PHE A 56 5.55 2.57 -1.04
N CYS A 57 4.78 3.58 -1.43
CA CYS A 57 5.15 4.51 -2.49
C CYS A 57 5.83 5.79 -1.96
N ARG A 58 6.01 5.91 -0.64
CA ARG A 58 6.58 7.10 0.02
C ARG A 58 8.04 6.88 0.42
N GLY A 59 8.75 7.98 0.63
CA GLY A 59 10.13 8.00 1.12
C GLY A 59 11.16 8.27 0.01
N LYS A 60 12.34 8.75 0.42
CA LYS A 60 13.51 8.96 -0.46
C LYS A 60 14.65 8.04 -0.01
N PRO A 61 15.35 7.35 -0.93
CA PRO A 61 15.09 7.28 -2.37
C PRO A 61 13.73 6.63 -2.68
N GLN A 62 13.13 7.01 -3.81
CA GLN A 62 11.86 6.43 -4.25
C GLN A 62 12.03 4.91 -4.43
N PRO A 63 10.98 4.11 -4.14
CA PRO A 63 11.01 2.67 -4.40
C PRO A 63 11.17 2.41 -5.90
N ASN A 64 11.63 1.22 -6.28
CA ASN A 64 11.73 0.88 -7.70
C ASN A 64 10.33 0.84 -8.33
N PHE A 65 10.14 1.54 -9.45
CA PHE A 65 8.87 1.59 -10.17
C PHE A 65 8.35 0.19 -10.54
N ASP A 66 9.22 -0.74 -10.96
CA ASP A 66 8.81 -2.11 -11.30
C ASP A 66 8.18 -2.86 -10.13
N GLN A 67 8.60 -2.54 -8.90
CA GLN A 67 8.02 -3.15 -7.70
C GLN A 67 6.66 -2.58 -7.34
N VAL A 68 6.38 -1.33 -7.69
CA VAL A 68 5.11 -0.65 -7.36
C VAL A 68 4.11 -0.62 -8.50
N LYS A 69 4.56 -0.87 -9.75
CA LYS A 69 3.72 -0.96 -10.95
C LYS A 69 2.49 -1.87 -10.79
N PRO A 70 2.55 -3.03 -10.11
CA PRO A 70 1.36 -3.87 -9.90
C PRO A 70 0.26 -3.21 -9.07
N ALA A 71 0.56 -2.12 -8.35
CA ALA A 71 -0.44 -1.38 -7.57
C ALA A 71 -1.34 -0.46 -8.40
N LEU A 72 -0.96 -0.14 -9.65
CA LEU A 72 -1.69 0.81 -10.49
C LEU A 72 -3.16 0.41 -10.72
N PRO A 73 -3.50 -0.85 -11.07
CA PRO A 73 -4.90 -1.25 -11.24
C PRO A 73 -5.71 -1.15 -9.94
N ALA A 74 -5.07 -1.47 -8.80
CA ALA A 74 -5.73 -1.36 -7.51
C ALA A 74 -5.99 0.10 -7.12
N LEU A 75 -5.05 1.01 -7.38
CA LEU A 75 -5.26 2.44 -7.20
C LEU A 75 -6.38 2.97 -8.08
N GLN A 76 -6.45 2.52 -9.34
CA GLN A 76 -7.57 2.87 -10.22
C GLN A 76 -8.91 2.46 -9.61
N CYS A 77 -9.02 1.31 -8.95
CA CYS A 77 -10.24 0.95 -8.24
C CYS A 77 -10.47 1.83 -6.99
N LEU A 78 -9.43 2.12 -6.23
CA LEU A 78 -9.51 2.89 -4.99
C LEU A 78 -9.91 4.37 -5.21
N ILE A 79 -9.50 5.00 -6.31
CA ILE A 79 -9.92 6.37 -6.65
C ILE A 79 -11.41 6.49 -7.02
N HIS A 80 -12.09 5.37 -7.27
CA HIS A 80 -13.55 5.33 -7.48
C HIS A 80 -14.31 4.98 -6.20
N SER A 81 -13.62 4.85 -5.06
CA SER A 81 -14.25 4.64 -3.75
C SER A 81 -15.09 5.86 -3.36
N GLN A 82 -16.18 5.65 -2.63
CA GLN A 82 -16.98 6.74 -2.04
C GLN A 82 -16.45 7.21 -0.68
N ASP A 83 -15.44 6.51 -0.14
CA ASP A 83 -14.87 6.81 1.17
C ASP A 83 -13.76 7.87 1.08
N GLU A 84 -13.94 9.00 1.76
CA GLU A 84 -13.00 10.13 1.71
C GLU A 84 -11.60 9.79 2.23
N GLU A 85 -11.48 8.91 3.24
CA GLU A 85 -10.16 8.50 3.76
C GLU A 85 -9.41 7.66 2.72
N VAL A 86 -10.09 6.67 2.12
CA VAL A 86 -9.54 5.87 1.01
C VAL A 86 -9.16 6.76 -0.16
N LEU A 87 -10.03 7.67 -0.59
CA LEU A 87 -9.74 8.60 -1.68
C LEU A 87 -8.53 9.48 -1.38
N THR A 88 -8.45 10.01 -0.16
CA THR A 88 -7.32 10.84 0.26
C THR A 88 -6.03 10.03 0.21
N ASP A 89 -5.96 8.86 0.85
CA ASP A 89 -4.73 8.06 0.85
C ASP A 89 -4.35 7.55 -0.56
N ALA A 90 -5.34 7.22 -1.40
CA ALA A 90 -5.13 6.86 -2.80
C ALA A 90 -4.53 8.03 -3.59
N CYS A 91 -5.07 9.25 -3.43
CA CYS A 91 -4.55 10.47 -4.07
C CYS A 91 -3.16 10.87 -3.55
N TRP A 92 -2.87 10.63 -2.27
CA TRP A 92 -1.54 10.86 -1.69
C TRP A 92 -0.49 9.86 -2.19
N THR A 93 -0.93 8.72 -2.72
CA THR A 93 -0.05 7.71 -3.31
C THR A 93 0.53 8.23 -4.63
N ARG A 94 1.69 8.90 -4.55
CA ARG A 94 2.42 9.46 -5.69
C ARG A 94 3.13 8.36 -6.48
N LEU A 95 2.40 7.54 -7.23
CA LEU A 95 3.01 6.66 -8.23
C LEU A 95 3.48 7.39 -9.50
N VAL A 96 3.06 8.64 -9.69
CA VAL A 96 3.15 9.36 -10.98
C VAL A 96 4.27 10.40 -11.05
N ASN A 97 5.16 10.46 -10.05
CA ASN A 97 6.34 11.34 -10.05
C ASN A 97 7.65 10.53 -10.15
N PHE A 98 7.71 9.61 -11.10
CA PHE A 98 8.95 9.02 -11.61
C PHE A 98 9.37 9.73 -12.89
#